data_AF-A0A943QCZ2-F1
#
_entry.id   AF-A0A943QCZ2-F1
#
_cell.length_a   1.000
_cell.length_b   1.000
_cell.length_c   1.000
_cell.angle_alpha   90.00
_cell.angle_beta   90.00
_cell.angle_gamma   90.00
#
_symmetry.space_group_name_H-M   'P 1'
#
loop_
_entity.id
_entity.type
_entity.pdbx_description
1 polymer ?
#
loop_
_entity_poly.entity_id
_entity_poly.type
_entity_poly.pdbx_seq_one_letter_code
_entity_poly.pdbx_strand_id
1 'polypeptide(L)'
;MNNNSKVLKTVFLSIMVAIGVVISPILRVEGMAPTAHLINVVCSVFLGPWYSLLCATLIGIIRMIFMGIPPLALTGAVFGAFLSGVLYRASKGKLIFAVIGEIIGTGVIGAIVSYPVMTYLVGRDGLTAFFYVPMFITATIMGGSVAYVFLIALKKNGMLAKIQDRLGGKIYEGSRTFNKEATGYQK
;
A
#
# COMPACT_ATOMS: atom_id res chain seq x y z
N MET A 1 11.29 24.59 -4.81
CA MET A 1 10.80 23.22 -4.56
C MET A 1 11.64 22.25 -5.38
N ASN A 2 12.33 21.29 -4.75
CA ASN A 2 13.33 20.42 -5.40
C ASN A 2 12.70 19.52 -6.49
N ASN A 3 12.96 19.81 -7.77
CA ASN A 3 12.47 18.98 -8.89
C ASN A 3 12.96 17.52 -8.78
N ASN A 4 14.14 17.31 -8.20
CA ASN A 4 14.73 15.98 -8.03
C ASN A 4 13.88 15.05 -7.12
N SER A 5 13.31 15.58 -6.04
CA SER A 5 12.46 14.80 -5.12
C SER A 5 11.13 14.38 -5.77
N LYS A 6 10.56 15.24 -6.63
CA LYS A 6 9.34 14.92 -7.38
C LYS A 6 9.59 13.80 -8.38
N VAL A 7 10.70 13.89 -9.12
CA VAL A 7 11.11 12.83 -10.06
C VAL A 7 11.32 11.52 -9.32
N LEU A 8 12.01 11.52 -8.18
CA LEU A 8 12.21 10.31 -7.37
C LEU A 8 10.90 9.69 -6.87
N LYS A 9 9.92 10.50 -6.44
CA LYS A 9 8.58 9.99 -6.07
C LYS A 9 7.90 9.28 -7.23
N THR A 10 7.94 9.89 -8.42
CA THR A 10 7.33 9.31 -9.62
C THR A 10 8.05 8.03 -10.04
N VAL A 11 9.38 8.00 -10.01
CA VAL A 11 10.15 6.77 -10.32
C VAL A 11 9.83 5.66 -9.33
N PHE A 12 9.82 5.95 -8.02
CA PHE A 12 9.48 4.98 -7.00
C PHE A 12 8.05 4.45 -7.18
N LEU A 13 7.09 5.35 -7.48
CA LEU A 13 5.71 4.98 -7.81
C LEU A 13 5.66 4.04 -9.01
N SER A 14 6.35 4.37 -10.11
CA SER A 14 6.40 3.53 -11.32
C SER A 14 6.97 2.13 -11.02
N ILE A 15 8.03 2.03 -10.20
CA ILE A 15 8.60 0.75 -9.79
C ILE A 15 7.59 -0.05 -8.97
N MET A 16 6.90 0.57 -8.01
CA MET A 16 5.86 -0.10 -7.22
C MET A 16 4.71 -0.62 -8.09
N VAL A 17 4.27 0.18 -9.07
CA VAL A 17 3.24 -0.22 -10.04
C VAL A 17 3.72 -1.42 -10.87
N ALA A 18 4.94 -1.37 -11.41
CA ALA A 18 5.51 -2.45 -12.21
C ALA A 18 5.60 -3.76 -11.41
N ILE A 19 6.13 -3.70 -10.18
CA ILE A 19 6.20 -4.85 -9.28
C ILE A 19 4.80 -5.40 -8.98
N GLY A 20 3.83 -4.53 -8.69
CA GLY A 20 2.46 -4.94 -8.39
C GLY A 20 1.75 -5.61 -9.56
N VAL A 21 2.00 -5.15 -10.78
CA VAL A 21 1.44 -5.76 -11.99
C VAL A 21 2.10 -7.11 -12.28
N VAL A 22 3.43 -7.19 -12.28
CA VAL A 22 4.19 -8.39 -12.65
C VAL A 22 4.01 -9.53 -11.64
N ILE A 23 3.96 -9.21 -10.34
CA ILE A 23 3.79 -10.21 -9.29
C ILE A 23 2.33 -10.67 -9.16
N SER A 24 1.36 -9.84 -9.60
CA SER A 24 -0.06 -10.17 -9.48
C SER A 24 -0.45 -11.54 -10.06
N PRO A 25 -0.01 -11.99 -11.24
CA PRO A 25 -0.39 -13.30 -11.76
C PRO A 25 0.33 -14.47 -11.09
N ILE A 26 1.54 -14.25 -10.57
CA ILE A 26 2.39 -15.30 -9.95
C ILE A 26 1.90 -15.66 -8.55
N LEU A 27 1.47 -14.67 -7.77
CA LEU A 27 1.04 -14.85 -6.38
C LEU A 27 -0.46 -14.62 -6.17
N ARG A 28 -1.25 -14.74 -7.24
CA ARG A 28 -2.71 -14.77 -7.14
C ARG A 28 -3.16 -16.18 -6.83
N VAL A 29 -3.47 -16.41 -5.55
CA VAL A 29 -4.34 -17.51 -5.16
C VAL A 29 -5.78 -17.05 -5.41
N GLU A 30 -6.64 -17.91 -5.97
CA GLU A 30 -8.05 -17.55 -6.19
C GLU A 30 -8.67 -17.08 -4.87
N GLY A 31 -9.01 -15.78 -4.80
CA GLY A 31 -9.58 -15.15 -3.61
C GLY A 31 -8.60 -14.45 -2.64
N MET A 32 -7.28 -14.60 -2.80
CA MET A 32 -6.28 -14.00 -1.91
C MET A 32 -5.15 -13.35 -2.71
N ALA A 33 -5.00 -12.02 -2.63
CA ALA A 33 -3.94 -11.25 -3.30
C ALA A 33 -2.97 -10.61 -2.29
N PRO A 34 -2.17 -11.41 -1.54
CA PRO A 34 -1.35 -10.92 -0.43
C PRO A 34 -0.28 -9.89 -0.87
N THR A 35 0.16 -9.94 -2.12
CA THR A 35 1.16 -9.03 -2.68
C THR A 35 0.61 -7.64 -2.97
N ALA A 36 -0.68 -7.52 -3.28
CA ALA A 36 -1.33 -6.22 -3.48
C ALA A 36 -1.39 -5.43 -2.16
N HIS A 37 -1.79 -6.10 -1.07
CA HIS A 37 -1.87 -5.48 0.26
C HIS A 37 -0.49 -5.09 0.79
N LEU A 38 0.55 -5.89 0.50
CA LEU A 38 1.92 -5.54 0.85
C LEU A 38 2.34 -4.24 0.16
N ILE A 39 2.15 -4.14 -1.15
CA ILE A 39 2.54 -2.96 -1.92
C ILE A 39 1.75 -1.74 -1.47
N ASN A 40 0.46 -1.89 -1.17
CA ASN A 40 -0.37 -0.82 -0.63
C ASN A 40 0.21 -0.24 0.67
N VAL A 41 0.52 -1.09 1.65
CA VAL A 41 1.07 -0.65 2.95
C VAL A 41 2.46 -0.02 2.76
N VAL A 42 3.33 -0.65 1.97
CA VAL A 42 4.68 -0.16 1.69
C VAL A 42 4.63 1.20 1.00
N CYS A 43 3.84 1.33 -0.07
CA CYS A 43 3.66 2.58 -0.81
C CYS A 43 3.04 3.68 0.08
N SER A 44 2.11 3.31 0.96
CA SER A 44 1.48 4.22 1.92
C SER A 44 2.46 4.79 2.93
N VAL A 45 3.38 3.97 3.42
CA VAL A 45 4.41 4.39 4.38
C VAL A 45 5.47 5.27 3.72
N PHE A 46 5.88 4.97 2.48
CA PHE A 46 6.92 5.74 1.80
C PHE A 46 6.42 7.03 1.14
N LEU A 47 5.31 6.98 0.41
CA LEU A 47 4.83 8.10 -0.42
C LEU A 47 3.61 8.81 0.20
N GLY A 48 2.87 8.13 1.08
CA GLY A 48 1.65 8.64 1.73
C GLY A 48 0.37 8.41 0.93
N PRO A 49 -0.78 8.90 1.46
CA PRO A 49 -2.12 8.45 1.05
C PRO A 49 -2.47 8.78 -0.40
N TRP A 50 -2.07 9.94 -0.92
CA TRP A 50 -2.42 10.34 -2.29
C TRP A 50 -1.65 9.55 -3.35
N TYR A 51 -0.36 9.30 -3.09
CA TYR A 51 0.46 8.52 -4.01
C TYR A 51 0.18 7.02 -3.90
N SER A 52 -0.14 6.51 -2.71
CA SER A 52 -0.57 5.12 -2.54
C SER A 52 -1.93 4.86 -3.18
N LEU A 53 -2.87 5.80 -3.08
CA LEU A 53 -4.13 5.77 -3.83
C LEU A 53 -3.86 5.68 -5.33
N LEU A 54 -3.06 6.60 -5.88
CA LEU A 54 -2.70 6.59 -7.30
C LEU A 54 -2.03 5.27 -7.71
N CYS A 55 -1.12 4.74 -6.89
CA CYS A 55 -0.45 3.46 -7.12
C CYS A 55 -1.46 2.31 -7.23
N ALA A 56 -2.35 2.18 -6.24
CA ALA A 56 -3.37 1.14 -6.21
C ALA A 56 -4.32 1.25 -7.41
N THR A 57 -4.71 2.46 -7.79
CA THR A 57 -5.55 2.71 -8.96
C THR A 57 -4.85 2.30 -10.26
N LEU A 58 -3.59 2.70 -10.46
CA LEU A 58 -2.82 2.34 -11.66
C LEU A 58 -2.62 0.83 -11.78
N ILE A 59 -2.24 0.16 -10.68
CA ILE A 59 -2.11 -1.30 -10.65
C ILE A 59 -3.44 -1.97 -11.02
N GLY A 60 -4.56 -1.51 -10.45
CA GLY A 60 -5.87 -2.09 -10.73
C GLY A 60 -6.35 -1.86 -12.17
N ILE A 61 -6.11 -0.69 -12.75
CA ILE A 61 -6.43 -0.40 -14.16
C ILE A 61 -5.63 -1.31 -15.10
N ILE A 62 -4.31 -1.41 -14.89
CA ILE A 62 -3.45 -2.25 -15.73
C ILE A 62 -3.88 -3.73 -15.62
N ARG A 63 -4.19 -4.19 -14.40
CA ARG A 63 -4.71 -5.54 -14.16
C ARG A 63 -6.05 -5.81 -14.83
N MET A 64 -6.93 -4.81 -14.90
CA MET A 64 -8.21 -4.95 -15.58
C MET A 64 -8.04 -5.09 -17.09
N ILE A 65 -7.20 -4.23 -17.69
CA ILE A 65 -6.98 -4.18 -19.14
C ILE A 65 -6.21 -5.41 -19.63
N PHE A 66 -5.11 -5.77 -18.96
CA PHE A 66 -4.19 -6.79 -19.47
C PHE A 66 -4.44 -8.20 -18.91
N MET A 67 -5.09 -8.32 -17.76
CA MET A 67 -5.26 -9.61 -17.06
C MET A 67 -6.73 -9.99 -16.85
N GLY A 68 -7.69 -9.20 -17.36
CA GLY A 68 -9.13 -9.50 -17.27
C GLY A 68 -9.65 -9.61 -15.83
N ILE A 69 -8.96 -8.98 -14.87
CA ILE A 69 -9.28 -9.10 -13.45
C ILE A 69 -10.49 -8.22 -13.13
N PRO A 70 -11.52 -8.73 -12.45
CA PRO A 70 -12.71 -7.94 -12.14
C PRO A 70 -12.35 -6.72 -11.25
N PRO A 71 -13.09 -5.61 -11.40
CA PRO A 71 -12.88 -4.35 -10.67
C PRO A 71 -12.93 -4.49 -9.13
N LEU A 72 -13.39 -5.64 -8.64
CA LEU A 72 -13.48 -5.96 -7.22
C LEU A 72 -12.19 -5.73 -6.44
N ALA A 73 -11.08 -6.17 -7.02
CA ALA A 73 -9.77 -6.03 -6.38
C ALA A 73 -9.28 -4.58 -6.40
N LEU A 74 -9.78 -3.75 -7.33
CA LEU A 74 -9.43 -2.33 -7.45
C LEU A 74 -10.20 -1.51 -6.41
N THR A 75 -11.50 -1.70 -6.28
CA THR A 75 -12.32 -0.91 -5.34
C THR A 75 -11.86 -1.08 -3.90
N GLY A 76 -11.58 -2.31 -3.47
CA GLY A 76 -11.04 -2.56 -2.13
C GLY A 76 -9.62 -2.04 -1.90
N ALA A 77 -8.72 -2.19 -2.88
CA ALA A 77 -7.32 -1.78 -2.74
C ALA A 77 -7.15 -0.26 -2.64
N VAL A 78 -7.98 0.52 -3.35
CA VAL A 78 -7.93 1.99 -3.33
C VAL A 78 -8.25 2.53 -1.92
N PHE A 79 -9.29 2.00 -1.27
CA PHE A 79 -9.64 2.40 0.09
C PHE A 79 -8.60 1.93 1.12
N GLY A 80 -8.05 0.72 0.98
CA GLY A 80 -6.96 0.22 1.83
C GLY A 80 -5.71 1.08 1.75
N ALA A 81 -5.19 1.29 0.54
CA ALA A 81 -3.99 2.09 0.31
C ALA A 81 -4.17 3.54 0.81
N PHE A 82 -5.34 4.13 0.61
CA PHE A 82 -5.62 5.46 1.11
C PHE A 82 -5.66 5.50 2.65
N LEU A 83 -6.45 4.61 3.27
CA LEU A 83 -6.65 4.59 4.73
C LEU A 83 -5.37 4.19 5.48
N SER A 84 -4.59 3.27 4.91
CA SER A 84 -3.24 2.90 5.39
C SER A 84 -2.33 4.13 5.45
N GLY A 85 -2.29 4.94 4.38
CA GLY A 85 -1.50 6.16 4.33
C GLY A 85 -2.01 7.26 5.27
N VAL A 86 -3.32 7.41 5.43
CA VAL A 86 -3.93 8.38 6.35
C VAL A 86 -3.61 8.01 7.80
N LEU A 87 -3.87 6.77 8.21
CA LEU A 87 -3.64 6.31 9.59
C LEU A 87 -2.15 6.28 9.95
N TYR A 88 -1.27 5.94 9.00
CA TYR A 88 0.17 6.06 9.21
C TYR A 88 0.59 7.51 9.54
N ARG A 89 0.07 8.48 8.79
CA ARG A 89 0.37 9.91 9.01
C ARG A 89 -0.30 10.46 10.27
N ALA A 90 -1.54 10.05 10.54
CA ALA A 90 -2.29 10.46 11.73
C ALA A 90 -1.66 9.92 13.01
N SER A 91 -1.13 8.69 12.98
CA SER A 91 -0.45 8.05 14.11
C SER A 91 0.98 8.54 14.34
N LYS A 92 1.43 9.56 13.61
CA LYS A 92 2.79 10.11 13.65
C LYS A 92 3.86 9.03 13.40
N GLY A 93 3.63 8.12 12.43
CA GLY A 93 4.63 7.16 11.96
C GLY A 93 4.61 5.77 12.58
N LYS A 94 3.53 5.39 13.26
CA LYS A 94 3.41 4.05 13.81
C LYS A 94 3.03 3.08 12.69
N LEU A 95 3.95 2.17 12.33
CA LEU A 95 3.76 1.18 11.25
C LEU A 95 2.53 0.29 11.47
N ILE A 96 2.19 -0.01 12.73
CA ILE A 96 1.00 -0.81 13.06
C ILE A 96 -0.30 -0.16 12.56
N PHE A 97 -0.39 1.17 12.57
CA PHE A 97 -1.57 1.89 12.07
C PHE A 97 -1.69 1.85 10.55
N ALA A 98 -0.57 1.71 9.83
CA ALA A 98 -0.60 1.50 8.39
C ALA A 98 -1.22 0.14 8.05
N VAL A 99 -0.86 -0.90 8.80
CA VAL A 99 -1.41 -2.26 8.64
C VAL A 99 -2.88 -2.30 9.01
N ILE A 100 -3.26 -1.69 10.15
CA ILE A 100 -4.66 -1.58 10.57
C ILE A 100 -5.49 -0.84 9.52
N GLY A 101 -4.94 0.21 8.91
CA GLY A 101 -5.63 0.94 7.84
C GLY A 101 -5.87 0.10 6.59
N GLU A 102 -4.96 -0.79 6.22
CA GLU A 102 -5.17 -1.73 5.11
C GLU A 102 -6.24 -2.78 5.48
N ILE A 103 -6.21 -3.32 6.69
CA ILE A 103 -7.19 -4.31 7.16
C ILE A 103 -8.60 -3.71 7.19
N ILE A 104 -8.75 -2.50 7.73
CA ILE A 104 -10.05 -1.82 7.77
C ILE A 104 -10.45 -1.37 6.36
N GLY A 105 -9.53 -0.75 5.63
CA GLY A 105 -9.81 -0.12 4.34
C GLY A 105 -10.12 -1.13 3.24
N THR A 106 -9.35 -2.20 3.10
CA THR A 106 -9.63 -3.25 2.11
C THR A 106 -10.46 -4.40 2.68
N GLY A 107 -10.16 -4.85 3.90
CA GLY A 107 -10.83 -6.02 4.51
C GLY A 107 -12.29 -5.77 4.88
N VAL A 108 -12.63 -4.56 5.34
CA VAL A 108 -14.00 -4.22 5.78
C VAL A 108 -14.67 -3.30 4.78
N ILE A 109 -14.19 -2.06 4.65
CA ILE A 109 -14.81 -1.03 3.79
C ILE A 109 -14.77 -1.50 2.33
N GLY A 110 -13.60 -1.93 1.89
CA GLY A 110 -13.36 -2.42 0.54
C GLY A 110 -14.28 -3.58 0.19
N ALA A 111 -14.43 -4.56 1.08
CA ALA A 111 -15.31 -5.70 0.87
C ALA A 111 -16.82 -5.33 0.85
N ILE A 112 -17.25 -4.37 1.68
CA ILE A 112 -18.63 -3.87 1.68
C ILE A 112 -18.95 -3.09 0.39
N VAL A 113 -18.07 -2.17 -0.02
CA VAL A 113 -18.24 -1.36 -1.24
C VAL A 113 -18.11 -2.22 -2.51
N SER A 114 -17.35 -3.30 -2.42
CA SER A 114 -17.17 -4.30 -3.46
C SER A 114 -18.45 -5.10 -3.78
N TYR A 115 -19.36 -5.25 -2.82
CA TYR A 115 -20.62 -5.98 -3.01
C TYR A 115 -21.53 -5.37 -4.10
N PRO A 116 -21.94 -4.08 -4.04
CA PRO A 116 -22.77 -3.47 -5.09
C PRO A 116 -22.05 -3.42 -6.44
N VAL A 117 -20.73 -3.26 -6.44
CA VAL A 117 -19.92 -3.27 -7.68
C VAL A 117 -20.04 -4.62 -8.40
N MET A 118 -20.08 -5.74 -7.67
CA MET A 118 -20.24 -7.07 -8.28
C MET A 118 -21.66 -7.36 -8.74
N THR A 119 -22.67 -6.98 -7.95
CA THR A 119 -24.07 -7.21 -8.33
C THR A 119 -24.46 -6.36 -9.53
N TYR A 120 -24.11 -5.06 -9.53
CA TYR A 120 -24.54 -4.14 -10.60
C TYR A 120 -23.67 -4.17 -11.87
N LEU A 121 -22.35 -4.38 -11.77
CA LEU A 121 -21.47 -4.34 -12.96
C LEU A 121 -21.08 -5.72 -13.51
N VAL A 122 -21.08 -6.76 -12.68
CA VAL A 122 -20.62 -8.11 -13.07
C VAL A 122 -21.78 -9.09 -13.20
N GLY A 123 -22.98 -8.76 -12.72
CA GLY A 123 -24.19 -9.58 -12.87
C GLY A 123 -24.11 -10.94 -12.17
N ARG A 124 -23.26 -11.06 -11.14
CA ARG A 124 -23.12 -12.28 -10.34
C ARG A 124 -24.00 -12.19 -9.10
N ASP A 125 -25.24 -12.64 -9.23
CA ASP A 125 -26.19 -12.79 -8.13
C ASP A 125 -25.85 -14.06 -7.31
N GLY A 126 -25.16 -13.89 -6.17
CA GLY A 126 -24.97 -15.02 -5.24
C GLY A 126 -23.80 -14.93 -4.26
N LEU A 127 -22.84 -14.02 -4.46
CA LEU A 127 -21.69 -13.91 -3.55
C LEU A 127 -21.91 -12.74 -2.58
N THR A 128 -22.48 -13.05 -1.41
CA THR A 128 -22.73 -12.08 -0.33
C THR A 128 -21.44 -11.50 0.23
N ALA A 129 -21.50 -10.26 0.73
CA ALA A 129 -20.37 -9.59 1.41
C ALA A 129 -19.73 -10.47 2.50
N PHE A 130 -20.53 -11.35 3.13
CA PHE A 130 -20.08 -12.29 4.15
C PHE A 130 -19.07 -13.34 3.66
N PHE A 131 -19.03 -13.64 2.36
CA PHE A 131 -18.05 -14.57 1.78
C PHE A 131 -16.72 -13.87 1.42
N TYR A 132 -16.80 -12.60 1.00
CA TYR A 132 -15.64 -11.81 0.61
C TYR A 132 -14.88 -11.22 1.81
N VAL A 133 -15.60 -10.73 2.83
CA VAL A 133 -15.00 -10.08 4.00
C VAL A 133 -13.94 -10.98 4.68
N PRO A 134 -14.22 -12.26 5.00
CA PRO A 134 -13.22 -13.13 5.62
C PRO A 134 -11.98 -13.33 4.74
N MET A 135 -12.16 -13.49 3.43
CA MET A 135 -11.08 -13.68 2.47
C MET A 135 -10.21 -12.43 2.31
N PHE A 136 -10.82 -11.23 2.27
CA PHE A 136 -10.06 -9.98 2.24
C PHE A 136 -9.37 -9.69 3.56
N ILE A 137 -9.97 -10.03 4.71
CA ILE A 137 -9.33 -9.89 6.02
C ILE A 137 -8.12 -10.82 6.12
N THR A 138 -8.23 -12.09 5.74
CA THR A 138 -7.08 -13.01 5.77
C THR A 138 -5.98 -12.55 4.81
N ALA A 139 -6.33 -12.08 3.60
CA ALA A 139 -5.39 -11.53 2.63
C ALA A 139 -4.65 -10.29 3.16
N THR A 140 -5.38 -9.36 3.77
CA THR A 140 -4.80 -8.12 4.33
C THR A 140 -3.96 -8.38 5.58
N ILE A 141 -4.34 -9.34 6.43
CA ILE A 141 -3.51 -9.76 7.57
C ILE A 141 -2.21 -10.39 7.07
N MET A 142 -2.25 -11.30 6.09
CA MET A 142 -1.05 -11.93 5.55
C MET A 142 -0.14 -10.89 4.87
N GLY A 143 -0.66 -10.12 3.92
CA GLY A 143 0.11 -9.09 3.22
C GLY A 143 0.61 -7.97 4.13
N GLY A 144 -0.24 -7.54 5.07
CA GLY A 144 0.09 -6.53 6.08
C GLY A 144 1.14 -6.99 7.08
N SER A 145 1.13 -8.27 7.48
CA SER A 145 2.16 -8.85 8.35
C SER A 145 3.53 -8.89 7.68
N VAL A 146 3.58 -9.33 6.41
CA VAL A 146 4.83 -9.33 5.63
C VAL A 146 5.32 -7.90 5.42
N ALA A 147 4.43 -6.96 5.07
CA ALA A 147 4.78 -5.54 4.96
C ALA A 147 5.32 -4.97 6.28
N TYR A 148 4.71 -5.34 7.41
CA TYR A 148 5.16 -4.91 8.73
C TYR A 148 6.57 -5.41 9.05
N VAL A 149 6.84 -6.69 8.83
CA VAL A 149 8.18 -7.29 9.03
C VAL A 149 9.22 -6.63 8.12
N PHE A 150 8.85 -6.36 6.86
CA PHE A 150 9.73 -5.66 5.93
C PHE A 150 10.03 -4.22 6.38
N LEU A 151 9.00 -3.46 6.76
CA LEU A 151 9.13 -2.07 7.16
C LEU A 151 9.83 -1.92 8.53
N ILE A 152 9.64 -2.86 9.45
CA ILE A 152 10.36 -2.83 10.74
C ILE A 152 11.84 -3.15 10.55
N ALA A 153 12.20 -4.05 9.63
CA ALA A 153 13.59 -4.32 9.28
C ALA A 153 14.26 -3.05 8.71
N LEU A 154 13.58 -2.35 7.79
CA LEU A 154 14.07 -1.08 7.25
C LEU A 154 14.15 0.04 8.30
N LYS A 155 13.20 0.08 9.24
CA LYS A 155 13.21 1.03 10.36
C LYS A 155 14.38 0.78 11.29
N LYS A 156 14.66 -0.48 11.65
CA LYS A 156 15.78 -0.86 12.51
C LYS A 156 17.13 -0.45 11.92
N ASN A 157 17.26 -0.51 10.59
CA ASN A 157 18.48 -0.14 9.88
C ASN A 157 18.58 1.37 9.54
N GLY A 158 17.63 2.20 9.98
CA GLY A 158 17.57 3.64 9.64
C GLY A 158 17.27 3.95 8.17
N MET A 159 17.12 2.92 7.34
CA MET A 159 16.85 3.07 5.90
C MET A 159 15.47 3.67 5.64
N LEU A 160 14.49 3.36 6.50
CA LEU A 160 13.12 3.89 6.36
C LEU A 160 13.11 5.43 6.35
N ALA A 161 13.76 6.05 7.34
CA ALA A 161 13.85 7.50 7.44
C ALA A 161 14.66 8.10 6.27
N LYS A 162 15.77 7.46 5.89
CA LYS A 162 16.61 7.89 4.76
C LYS A 162 15.88 7.87 3.42
N ILE A 163 15.07 6.83 3.18
CA ILE A 163 14.27 6.73 1.95
C ILE A 163 13.13 7.75 1.98
N GLN A 164 12.45 7.92 3.12
CA GLN A 164 11.40 8.94 3.26
C GLN A 164 11.95 10.36 3.05
N ASP A 165 13.14 10.66 3.57
CA ASP A 165 13.84 11.95 3.38
C ASP A 165 14.17 12.19 1.90
N ARG A 166 14.78 11.20 1.24
CA ARG A 166 15.11 11.28 -0.20
C ARG A 166 13.87 11.44 -1.08
N LEU A 167 12.80 10.77 -0.70
CA LEU A 167 11.51 10.92 -1.34
C LEU A 167 10.86 12.26 -0.99
N GLY A 168 11.32 13.04 -0.01
CA GLY A 168 10.67 14.28 0.41
C GLY A 168 9.29 14.02 1.05
N GLY A 169 9.18 12.93 1.80
CA GLY A 169 8.04 12.57 2.64
C GLY A 169 8.19 13.11 4.06
N LYS A 170 7.11 13.06 4.85
CA LYS A 170 7.19 13.37 6.28
C LYS A 170 7.93 12.24 6.98
N ILE A 171 9.06 12.55 7.61
CA ILE A 171 9.84 11.61 8.40
C ILE A 171 9.21 11.54 9.78
N TYR A 172 8.92 10.32 10.23
CA TYR A 172 8.33 10.08 11.53
C TYR A 172 9.28 9.21 12.36
N GLU A 173 10.44 9.77 12.69
CA GLU A 173 11.37 9.16 13.62
C GLU A 173 11.01 9.61 15.04
N GLY A 174 10.63 8.65 15.89
CA GLY A 174 10.59 8.88 17.32
C GLY A 174 12.04 9.04 17.81
N SER A 175 12.39 10.27 18.18
CA SER A 175 13.51 10.60 19.06
C SER A 175 14.81 9.82 18.83
N ARG A 176 15.45 9.98 17.68
CA ARG A 176 16.92 9.95 17.62
C ARG A 176 17.38 11.12 16.77
N THR A 177 17.89 12.13 17.46
CA THR A 177 18.77 13.14 16.91
C THR A 177 19.91 12.41 16.20
N PHE A 178 19.82 12.23 14.88
CA PHE A 178 21.02 12.00 14.10
C PHE A 178 21.78 13.32 14.15
N ASN A 179 22.73 13.39 15.08
CA ASN A 179 23.73 14.45 15.10
C ASN A 179 24.33 14.52 13.70
N LYS A 180 24.24 15.70 13.10
CA LYS A 180 24.79 16.03 11.77
C LYS A 180 26.33 16.01 11.73
N GLU A 181 27.00 15.36 12.67
CA GLU A 181 28.46 15.44 12.87
C GLU A 181 29.23 14.19 12.46
N ALA A 182 28.58 13.12 11.98
CA ALA A 182 29.28 11.88 11.61
C ALA A 182 29.43 11.65 10.09
N THR A 183 29.38 12.70 9.27
CA THR A 183 29.89 12.62 7.89
C THR A 183 30.81 13.80 7.64
N GLY A 184 32.07 13.60 8.04
CA GLY A 184 33.18 14.38 7.52
C GLY A 184 33.24 14.21 6.01
N TYR A 185 32.56 15.10 5.30
CA TYR A 185 33.01 15.56 3.99
C TYR A 185 33.79 16.84 4.24
N GLN A 186 35.08 16.66 4.56
CA GLN A 186 36.03 17.74 4.36
C GLN A 186 36.28 17.89 2.85
N LYS A 187 36.06 19.12 2.38
CA LYS A 187 36.54 19.78 1.16
C LYS A 187 36.22 19.13 -0.18
#